data_AF-A0A9D6KH75-F1
#
_entry.id   AF-A0A9D6KH75-F1
#
_cell.length_a   1.000
_cell.length_b   1.000
_cell.length_c   1.000
_cell.angle_alpha   90.00
_cell.angle_beta   90.00
_cell.angle_gamma   90.00
#
_symmetry.space_group_name_H-M   'P 1'
#
loop_
_entity.id
_entity.type
_entity.pdbx_description
1 polymer ?
#
loop_
_entity_poly.entity_id
_entity_poly.type
_entity_poly.pdbx_seq_one_letter_code
_entity_poly.pdbx_strand_id
1 'polypeptide(L)'
;MARAASIDALAFVAEHGVVLESARGPVPNLAQAIAGEPIRGSWWGHPRGNAIHNATCAVRDSPDVLVCRLIGGKITYVHRRLWPALVRLASQFKPAQLAAIREQHTASGKHRVVTTTFPRWVTPEIRAAAARLSKEAARQLLGAAIS
;
A
#
# COMPACT_ATOMS: atom_id res chain seq x y z
N MET A 1 -16.97 -17.11 23.38
CA MET A 1 -16.71 -16.38 22.12
C MET A 1 -15.20 -16.20 21.98
N ALA A 2 -14.57 -16.84 21.00
CA ALA A 2 -13.16 -16.63 20.73
C ALA A 2 -12.97 -15.18 20.24
N ARG A 3 -12.12 -14.40 20.92
CA ARG A 3 -11.61 -13.14 20.37
C ARG A 3 -10.90 -13.50 19.06
N ALA A 4 -11.45 -13.11 17.92
CA ALA A 4 -10.71 -13.18 16.67
C ALA A 4 -9.39 -12.42 16.87
N ALA A 5 -8.27 -13.08 16.58
CA ALA A 5 -6.96 -12.44 16.65
C ALA A 5 -7.00 -11.16 15.82
N SER A 6 -6.65 -10.02 16.43
CA SER A 6 -6.53 -8.76 15.73
C SER A 6 -5.33 -8.86 14.80
N ILE A 7 -5.56 -8.83 13.48
CA ILE A 7 -4.46 -8.74 12.51
C ILE A 7 -3.76 -7.39 12.73
N ASP A 8 -2.44 -7.45 12.92
CA ASP A 8 -1.59 -6.27 12.83
C ASP A 8 -1.47 -5.89 11.35
N ALA A 9 -2.07 -4.75 10.99
CA ALA A 9 -2.14 -4.27 9.62
C ALA A 9 -0.76 -3.95 9.03
N LEU A 10 0.19 -3.48 9.86
CA LEU A 10 1.55 -3.18 9.40
C LEU A 10 2.34 -4.47 9.17
N ALA A 11 2.21 -5.44 10.08
CA ALA A 11 2.82 -6.76 9.89
C ALA A 11 2.30 -7.44 8.61
N PHE A 12 0.99 -7.37 8.36
CA PHE A 12 0.36 -7.89 7.16
C PHE A 12 0.93 -7.26 5.87
N VAL A 13 1.11 -5.93 5.85
CA VAL A 13 1.73 -5.23 4.71
C VAL A 13 3.21 -5.57 4.57
N ALA A 14 3.94 -5.72 5.67
CA ALA A 14 5.36 -6.08 5.65
C ALA A 14 5.59 -7.49 5.09
N GLU A 15 4.77 -8.45 5.53
CA GLU A 15 4.77 -9.84 5.08
C GLU A 15 4.51 -9.92 3.57
N HIS A 16 3.35 -9.42 3.12
CA HIS A 16 2.95 -9.55 1.71
C HIS A 16 3.67 -8.57 0.78
N GLY A 17 4.18 -7.46 1.29
CA GLY A 17 4.94 -6.46 0.55
C GLY A 17 4.09 -5.54 -0.33
N VAL A 18 3.18 -6.08 -1.15
CA VAL A 18 2.19 -5.32 -1.94
C VAL A 18 0.78 -5.77 -1.56
N VAL A 19 -0.06 -4.84 -1.15
CA VAL A 19 -1.41 -5.11 -0.63
C VAL A 19 -2.41 -4.09 -1.19
N LEU A 20 -3.59 -4.52 -1.60
CA LEU A 20 -4.71 -3.62 -1.92
C LEU A 20 -5.43 -3.21 -0.63
N GLU A 21 -5.85 -1.94 -0.54
CA GLU A 21 -6.60 -1.47 0.63
C GLU A 21 -7.95 -2.20 0.77
N SER A 22 -8.74 -2.23 -0.32
CA SER A 22 -10.08 -2.81 -0.32
C SER A 22 -10.56 -3.34 -1.68
N ALA A 23 -9.74 -3.23 -2.73
CA ALA A 23 -10.09 -3.70 -4.08
C ALA A 23 -9.76 -5.18 -4.29
N ARG A 24 -10.42 -5.81 -5.28
CA ARG A 24 -10.02 -7.14 -5.78
C ARG A 24 -8.84 -7.00 -6.74
N GLY A 25 -7.95 -7.98 -6.73
CA GLY A 25 -6.80 -8.01 -7.63
C GLY A 25 -5.87 -9.19 -7.36
N PRO A 26 -4.69 -9.21 -8.00
CA PRO A 26 -3.75 -10.33 -7.92
C PRO A 26 -2.95 -10.38 -6.62
N VAL A 27 -3.14 -9.41 -5.71
CA VAL A 27 -2.44 -9.31 -4.43
C VAL A 27 -3.45 -9.33 -3.26
N PRO A 28 -3.01 -9.64 -2.03
CA PRO A 28 -3.88 -9.63 -0.86
C PRO A 28 -4.59 -8.29 -0.61
N ASN A 29 -5.70 -8.34 0.13
CA ASN A 29 -6.56 -7.20 0.43
C ASN A 29 -6.67 -7.01 1.94
N LEU A 30 -6.28 -5.83 2.44
CA LEU A 30 -6.26 -5.54 3.88
C LEU A 30 -7.67 -5.55 4.49
N ALA A 31 -8.65 -4.90 3.86
CA ALA A 31 -10.01 -4.85 4.38
C ALA A 31 -10.63 -6.25 4.55
N GLN A 32 -10.41 -7.14 3.57
CA GLN A 32 -10.87 -8.53 3.64
C GLN A 32 -10.12 -9.32 4.72
N ALA A 33 -8.81 -9.11 4.85
CA ALA A 33 -8.02 -9.74 5.92
C ALA A 33 -8.58 -9.35 7.30
N ILE A 34 -8.82 -8.05 7.54
CA ILE A 34 -9.35 -7.55 8.82
C ILE A 34 -10.80 -8.02 9.08
N ALA A 35 -11.61 -8.11 8.02
CA ALA A 35 -12.95 -8.66 8.10
C ALA A 35 -12.94 -10.16 8.42
N GLY A 36 -11.91 -10.90 7.97
CA GLY A 36 -11.83 -12.36 8.05
C GLY A 36 -12.69 -13.06 7.00
N GLU A 37 -13.35 -12.31 6.12
CA GLU A 37 -14.27 -12.82 5.11
C GLU A 37 -14.32 -11.92 3.86
N PRO A 38 -14.81 -12.43 2.72
CA PRO A 38 -15.00 -11.61 1.53
C PRO A 38 -16.06 -10.52 1.74
N ILE A 39 -15.66 -9.27 1.62
CA ILE A 39 -16.59 -8.13 1.66
C ILE A 39 -17.35 -8.00 0.33
N ARG A 40 -18.69 -7.96 0.39
CA ARG A 40 -19.55 -7.61 -0.74
C ARG A 40 -19.96 -6.15 -0.65
N GLY A 41 -19.66 -5.35 -1.69
CA GLY A 41 -19.99 -3.93 -1.70
C GLY A 41 -19.03 -3.08 -0.87
N SER A 42 -19.55 -2.04 -0.23
CA SER A 42 -18.77 -1.08 0.55
C SER A 42 -18.45 -1.64 1.95
N TRP A 43 -17.19 -1.61 2.36
CA TRP A 43 -16.78 -2.03 3.70
C TRP A 43 -17.27 -1.08 4.81
N TRP A 44 -17.69 0.15 4.46
CA TRP A 44 -18.18 1.15 5.43
C TRP A 44 -19.40 0.66 6.23
N GLY A 45 -20.26 -0.18 5.63
CA GLY A 45 -21.41 -0.78 6.31
C GLY A 45 -21.13 -2.12 6.98
N HIS A 46 -19.89 -2.61 6.92
CA HIS A 46 -19.52 -3.91 7.47
C HIS A 46 -19.51 -3.87 9.01
N PRO A 47 -19.90 -4.94 9.73
CA PRO A 47 -19.79 -5.00 11.20
C PRO A 47 -18.37 -4.74 11.72
N ARG A 48 -17.35 -5.02 10.89
CA ARG A 48 -15.92 -4.77 11.18
C ARG A 48 -15.42 -3.43 10.61
N GLY A 49 -16.30 -2.55 10.14
CA GLY A 49 -15.96 -1.31 9.45
C GLY A 49 -15.00 -0.42 10.25
N ASN A 50 -15.24 -0.25 11.55
CA ASN A 50 -14.34 0.52 12.42
C ASN A 50 -12.94 -0.11 12.52
N ALA A 51 -12.86 -1.45 12.59
CA ALA A 51 -11.57 -2.14 12.62
C ALA A 51 -10.82 -1.98 11.30
N ILE A 52 -11.53 -2.03 10.17
CA ILE A 52 -10.96 -1.79 8.83
C ILE A 52 -10.45 -0.34 8.75
N HIS A 53 -11.27 0.63 9.15
CA HIS A 53 -10.90 2.05 9.14
C HIS A 53 -9.62 2.28 9.96
N ASN A 54 -9.59 1.83 11.21
CA ASN A 54 -8.42 1.98 12.08
C ASN A 54 -7.16 1.33 11.49
N ALA A 55 -7.29 0.13 10.91
CA ALA A 55 -6.19 -0.54 10.22
C ALA A 55 -5.68 0.26 9.01
N THR A 56 -6.58 0.81 8.19
CA THR A 56 -6.20 1.62 7.03
C THR A 56 -5.51 2.92 7.44
N CYS A 57 -5.97 3.60 8.50
CA CYS A 57 -5.30 4.77 9.07
C CYS A 57 -3.89 4.43 9.55
N ALA A 58 -3.73 3.38 10.35
CA ALA A 58 -2.42 2.94 10.85
C ALA A 58 -1.42 2.65 9.72
N VAL A 59 -1.88 2.01 8.64
CA VAL A 59 -1.04 1.72 7.46
C VAL A 59 -0.69 2.99 6.68
N ARG A 60 -1.65 3.91 6.51
CA ARG A 60 -1.45 5.16 5.76
C ARG A 60 -0.51 6.13 6.46
N ASP A 61 -0.55 6.16 7.79
CA ASP A 61 0.29 7.00 8.65
C ASP A 61 1.72 6.45 8.79
N SER A 62 1.94 5.19 8.44
CA SER A 62 3.27 4.58 8.57
C SER A 62 4.27 5.14 7.55
N PRO A 63 5.48 5.54 7.99
CA PRO A 63 6.55 5.95 7.09
C PRO A 63 7.08 4.76 6.28
N ASP A 64 6.85 3.53 6.71
CA ASP A 64 7.36 2.30 6.07
C ASP A 64 6.49 1.81 4.91
N VAL A 65 5.37 2.48 4.64
CA VAL A 65 4.42 2.10 3.60
C VAL A 65 4.24 3.24 2.61
N LEU A 66 4.46 2.97 1.33
CA LEU A 66 4.04 3.85 0.24
C LEU A 66 2.57 3.54 -0.08
N VAL A 67 1.72 4.55 0.00
CA VAL A 67 0.34 4.48 -0.49
C VAL A 67 0.32 5.08 -1.89
N CYS A 68 -0.12 4.33 -2.89
CA CYS A 68 -0.17 4.78 -4.27
C CYS A 68 -1.33 4.12 -5.03
N ARG A 69 -1.35 4.27 -6.36
CA ARG A 69 -2.39 3.68 -7.24
C ARG A 69 -1.78 2.75 -8.29
N LEU A 70 -0.92 1.86 -7.83
CA LEU A 70 -0.13 0.95 -8.67
C LEU A 70 -1.01 0.02 -9.51
N ILE A 71 -1.92 -0.71 -8.86
CA ILE A 71 -2.68 -1.79 -9.48
C ILE A 71 -4.06 -1.28 -9.93
N GLY A 72 -4.29 -1.18 -11.23
CA GLY A 72 -5.60 -0.81 -11.80
C GLY A 72 -6.17 0.53 -11.29
N GLY A 73 -5.31 1.46 -10.85
CA GLY A 73 -5.73 2.73 -10.25
C GLY A 73 -6.28 2.63 -8.82
N LYS A 74 -6.22 1.44 -8.19
CA LYS A 74 -6.74 1.18 -6.84
C LYS A 74 -5.71 1.53 -5.78
N ILE A 75 -6.16 1.96 -4.59
CA ILE A 75 -5.25 2.23 -3.48
C ILE A 75 -4.47 0.95 -3.16
N THR A 76 -3.15 1.07 -3.28
CA THR A 76 -2.18 0.00 -3.10
C THR A 76 -1.17 0.45 -2.06
N TYR A 77 -0.87 -0.43 -1.12
CA TYR A 77 0.18 -0.29 -0.13
C TYR A 77 1.41 -1.06 -0.61
N VAL A 78 2.57 -0.41 -0.56
CA VAL A 78 3.86 -1.02 -0.90
C VAL A 78 4.80 -0.82 0.28
N HIS A 79 5.20 -1.91 0.92
CA HIS A 79 6.16 -1.88 2.02
C HIS A 79 7.55 -1.40 1.55
N ARG A 80 8.27 -0.68 2.40
CA ARG A 80 9.55 -0.05 2.08
C ARG A 80 10.62 -0.98 1.52
N ARG A 81 10.59 -2.27 1.90
CA ARG A 81 11.50 -3.29 1.36
C ARG A 81 11.41 -3.44 -0.16
N LEU A 82 10.28 -3.05 -0.76
CA LEU A 82 10.02 -3.15 -2.20
C LEU A 82 10.16 -1.83 -2.95
N TRP A 83 10.36 -0.69 -2.27
CA TRP A 83 10.52 0.59 -2.96
C TRP A 83 11.70 0.61 -3.95
N PRO A 84 12.88 0.04 -3.64
CA PRO A 84 13.96 -0.03 -4.63
C PRO A 84 13.56 -0.80 -5.90
N ALA A 85 12.83 -1.91 -5.76
CA ALA A 85 12.33 -2.69 -6.89
C ALA A 85 11.31 -1.89 -7.72
N LEU A 86 10.39 -1.18 -7.05
CA LEU A 86 9.41 -0.32 -7.68
C LEU A 86 10.07 0.82 -8.46
N VAL A 87 11.05 1.50 -7.86
CA VAL A 87 11.82 2.58 -8.50
C VAL A 87 12.65 2.04 -9.66
N ARG A 88 13.23 0.84 -9.54
CA ARG A 88 14.02 0.21 -10.60
C ARG A 88 13.19 -0.05 -11.85
N LEU A 89 11.91 -0.39 -11.68
CA LEU A 89 10.97 -0.65 -12.76
C LEU A 89 10.10 0.55 -13.12
N ALA A 90 10.40 1.74 -12.58
CA ALA A 90 9.54 2.92 -12.72
C ALA A 90 9.17 3.29 -14.16
N SER A 91 10.05 3.02 -15.13
CA SER A 91 9.78 3.29 -16.56
C SER A 91 8.66 2.43 -17.16
N GLN A 92 8.21 1.39 -16.47
CA GLN A 92 7.10 0.51 -16.89
C GLN A 92 5.74 1.01 -16.38
N PHE A 93 5.73 2.03 -15.52
CA PHE A 93 4.52 2.57 -14.92
C PHE A 93 4.34 4.03 -15.34
N LYS A 94 3.08 4.49 -15.34
CA LYS A 94 2.80 5.92 -15.44
C LYS A 94 3.23 6.59 -14.13
N PRO A 95 3.84 7.79 -14.15
CA PRO A 95 4.23 8.50 -12.91
C PRO A 95 3.09 8.67 -11.90
N ALA A 96 1.84 8.80 -12.37
CA ALA A 96 0.65 8.89 -11.54
C ALA A 96 0.37 7.60 -10.72
N GLN A 97 0.77 6.42 -11.22
CA GLN A 97 0.62 5.15 -10.49
C GLN A 97 1.58 5.07 -9.30
N LEU A 98 2.73 5.76 -9.39
CA LEU A 98 3.78 5.79 -8.38
C LEU A 98 3.74 7.06 -7.52
N ALA A 99 2.73 7.92 -7.68
CA ALA A 99 2.56 9.09 -6.85
C ALA A 99 2.24 8.66 -5.41
N ALA A 100 3.01 9.18 -4.45
CA ALA A 100 2.79 8.91 -3.04
C ALA A 100 1.59 9.71 -2.54
N ILE A 101 0.63 9.01 -1.96
CA ILE A 101 -0.57 9.57 -1.37
C ILE A 101 -0.38 9.57 0.14
N ARG A 102 -0.55 10.73 0.78
CA ARG A 102 -0.54 10.87 2.23
C ARG A 102 -1.79 11.59 2.69
N GLU A 103 -2.37 11.14 3.77
CA GLU A 103 -3.37 11.91 4.49
C GLU A 103 -2.64 12.80 5.49
N GLN A 104 -2.90 14.10 5.45
CA GLN A 104 -2.45 15.03 6.47
C GLN A 104 -3.65 15.43 7.31
N HIS A 105 -3.58 15.12 8.60
CA HIS A 105 -4.46 15.71 9.60
C HIS A 105 -4.09 17.19 9.74
N THR A 106 -5.00 18.09 9.38
CA THR A 106 -4.82 19.51 9.70
C THR A 106 -5.14 19.73 11.18
N ALA A 107 -4.58 20.78 11.78
CA ALA A 107 -4.89 21.19 13.16
C ALA A 107 -6.40 21.45 13.41
N SER A 108 -7.20 21.63 12.34
CA SER A 108 -8.65 21.80 12.37
C SER A 108 -9.46 20.50 12.22
N GLY A 109 -8.80 19.32 12.24
CA GLY A 109 -9.45 18.01 12.09
C GLY A 109 -9.90 17.69 10.67
N LYS A 110 -9.57 18.52 9.67
CA LYS A 110 -9.84 18.20 8.26
C LYS A 110 -8.71 17.32 7.72
N HIS A 111 -9.08 16.23 7.06
CA HIS A 111 -8.12 15.40 6.34
C HIS A 111 -7.85 16.02 4.97
N ARG A 112 -6.59 16.35 4.68
CA ARG A 112 -6.18 16.74 3.33
C ARG A 112 -5.35 15.62 2.72
N VAL A 113 -5.79 15.12 1.58
CA VAL A 113 -4.97 14.21 0.76
C VAL A 113 -3.88 15.04 0.08
N VAL A 114 -2.63 14.73 0.38
CA VAL A 114 -1.45 15.30 -0.27
C VAL A 114 -0.86 14.24 -1.19
N THR A 115 -0.68 14.62 -2.46
CA THR A 115 -0.07 13.75 -3.47
C THR A 115 1.32 14.27 -3.83
N THR A 116 2.35 13.46 -3.57
CA THR A 116 3.73 13.72 -3.99
C THR A 116 4.04 12.92 -5.23
N THR A 117 4.20 13.61 -6.37
CA THR A 117 4.43 12.98 -7.67
C THR A 117 5.77 12.23 -7.71
N PHE A 118 5.84 11.11 -8.41
CA PHE A 118 7.10 10.43 -8.68
C PHE A 118 8.01 11.32 -9.57
N PRO A 119 9.33 11.40 -9.32
CA PRO A 119 10.11 10.71 -8.28
C PRO A 119 10.35 11.54 -7.01
N ARG A 120 9.55 12.57 -6.69
CA ARG A 120 9.84 13.53 -5.60
C ARG A 120 9.95 12.91 -4.20
N TRP A 121 9.28 11.78 -3.95
CA TRP A 121 9.37 11.08 -2.66
C TRP A 121 10.57 10.11 -2.58
N VAL A 122 11.28 9.88 -3.69
CA VAL A 122 12.38 8.91 -3.76
C VAL A 122 13.66 9.55 -3.24
N THR A 123 14.13 9.08 -2.08
CA THR A 123 15.38 9.55 -1.47
C THR A 123 16.61 9.03 -2.24
N PRO A 124 17.80 9.66 -2.04
CA PRO A 124 19.05 9.17 -2.64
C PRO A 124 19.38 7.72 -2.29
N GLU A 125 19.07 7.28 -1.07
CA GLU A 125 19.31 5.92 -0.59
C GLU A 125 18.45 4.91 -1.34
N ILE A 126 17.16 5.20 -1.53
CA ILE A 126 16.25 4.36 -2.31
C ILE A 126 16.72 4.30 -3.77
N ARG A 127 17.14 5.43 -4.34
CA ARG A 127 17.65 5.51 -5.71
C ARG A 127 18.92 4.67 -5.89
N ALA A 128 19.86 4.74 -4.95
CA ALA A 128 21.08 3.95 -4.96
C ALA A 128 20.79 2.45 -4.83
N ALA A 129 19.88 2.07 -3.92
CA ALA A 129 19.44 0.68 -3.77
C ALA A 129 18.75 0.16 -5.06
N ALA A 130 17.91 0.99 -5.69
CA ALA A 130 17.25 0.65 -6.94
C ALA A 130 18.26 0.42 -8.07
N ALA A 131 19.29 1.26 -8.16
CA ALA A 131 20.33 1.14 -9.18
C ALA A 131 21.14 -0.17 -9.08
N ARG A 132 21.24 -0.77 -7.87
CA ARG A 132 21.93 -2.05 -7.63
C ARG A 132 21.11 -3.27 -8.04
N LEU A 133 19.81 -3.12 -8.29
CA LEU A 133 18.95 -4.23 -8.72
C LEU A 133 19.00 -4.41 -10.24
N SER A 134 19.05 -5.66 -10.71
CA SER A 134 18.65 -5.95 -12.10
C SER A 134 17.15 -5.74 -12.27
N LYS A 135 16.69 -5.53 -13.51
CA LYS A 135 15.25 -5.42 -13.77
C LYS A 135 14.54 -6.74 -13.47
N GLU A 136 15.22 -7.85 -13.71
CA GLU A 136 14.74 -9.22 -13.49
C GLU A 136 14.56 -9.49 -11.99
N ALA A 137 15.54 -9.15 -11.16
CA ALA A 137 15.43 -9.27 -9.71
C ALA A 137 14.32 -8.36 -9.16
N ALA A 138 14.21 -7.13 -9.66
CA ALA A 138 13.12 -6.23 -9.28
C ALA A 138 11.74 -6.80 -9.64
N ARG A 139 11.62 -7.50 -10.77
CA ARG A 139 10.36 -8.15 -11.16
C ARG A 139 10.02 -9.32 -10.24
N GLN A 140 11.00 -10.15 -9.90
CA GLN A 140 10.82 -11.26 -8.96
C GLN A 140 10.37 -10.76 -7.58
N LEU A 141 10.92 -9.64 -7.11
CA LEU A 141 10.53 -9.04 -5.83
C LEU A 141 9.09 -8.50 -5.81
N LEU A 142 8.59 -7.95 -6.92
CA LEU A 142 7.22 -7.44 -7.01
C LEU A 142 6.20 -8.52 -7.39
N GLY A 143 6.65 -9.59 -8.06
CA GLY A 143 5.84 -10.78 -8.36
C GLY A 143 4.49 -10.45 -9.02
N ALA A 144 3.43 -11.01 -8.45
CA ALA A 144 2.06 -10.89 -8.94
C ALA A 144 1.53 -9.44 -9.01
N ALA A 145 2.17 -8.47 -8.31
CA ALA A 145 1.75 -7.07 -8.35
C ALA A 145 1.93 -6.40 -9.72
N ILE A 146 2.81 -6.96 -10.56
CA ILE A 146 3.21 -6.37 -11.84
C ILE A 146 3.24 -7.38 -12.98
N SER A 147 2.67 -8.57 -12.75
CA SER A 147 2.55 -9.64 -13.75
C SER A 147 1.49 -9.32 -14.80
#